data_AF-A0A2C5ZQM5-F1
#
_entry.id   AF-A0A2C5ZQM5-F1
#
_cell.length_a   1.000
_cell.length_b   1.000
_cell.length_c   1.000
_cell.angle_alpha   90.00
_cell.angle_beta   90.00
_cell.angle_gamma   90.00
#
_symmetry.space_group_name_H-M   'P 1'
#
loop_
_entity.id
_entity.type
_entity.pdbx_description
1 polymer ?
#
loop_
_entity_poly.entity_id
_entity_poly.type
_entity_poly.pdbx_seq_one_letter_code
_entity_poly.pdbx_strand_id
1 'polypeptide(L)'
;MAALRGRVAAGLPCASIDRLEVRLELSGGWGEGTYDAVLVGFDPGLDALETGELRGDEVDAKLLRLGNGPSAGARISKPVDLAKYLGSDIVALQDVNYIGVFDDSCPLGVCGDGWGLKGIELKGRCAGSSAEVEVSKYQAVDVELQHSDRNKPALIPDLVQAIPLFPKPRPLGYSSAELVWQHNITIDDWHEVGGSAEEHDGIEEAGKTRDELRDLD
;
A
#
# COMPACT_ATOMS: atom_id res chain seq x y z
N MET A 1 -13.54 32.72 6.94
CA MET A 1 -13.00 31.42 6.49
C MET A 1 -13.90 30.92 5.37
N ALA A 2 -13.41 30.92 4.14
CA ALA A 2 -14.17 30.47 2.97
C ALA A 2 -14.01 28.95 2.84
N ALA A 3 -15.12 28.22 2.81
CA ALA A 3 -15.11 26.78 2.58
C ALA A 3 -14.72 26.51 1.11
N LEU A 4 -13.53 25.95 0.89
CA LEU A 4 -13.14 25.40 -0.40
C LEU A 4 -14.02 24.19 -0.70
N ARG A 5 -15.09 24.40 -1.47
CA ARG A 5 -15.85 23.30 -2.07
C ARG A 5 -15.05 22.74 -3.24
N GLY A 6 -14.13 21.83 -2.94
CA GLY A 6 -13.53 20.97 -3.95
C GLY A 6 -14.63 20.24 -4.71
N ARG A 7 -14.49 20.14 -6.04
CA ARG A 7 -15.40 19.31 -6.84
C ARG A 7 -15.15 17.86 -6.45
N VAL A 8 -16.19 17.17 -6.01
CA VAL A 8 -16.14 15.73 -5.75
C VAL A 8 -16.23 15.03 -7.10
N ALA A 9 -15.34 14.07 -7.37
CA ALA A 9 -15.46 13.24 -8.56
C ALA A 9 -16.81 12.50 -8.54
N ALA A 10 -17.41 12.26 -9.70
CA ALA A 10 -18.71 11.61 -9.76
C ALA A 10 -18.64 10.21 -9.10
N GLY A 11 -19.49 9.96 -8.11
CA GLY A 11 -19.56 8.67 -7.40
C GLY A 11 -18.76 8.57 -6.10
N LEU A 12 -17.96 9.59 -5.73
CA LEU A 12 -17.30 9.62 -4.42
C LEU A 12 -18.16 10.33 -3.36
N PRO A 13 -18.15 9.85 -2.10
CA PRO A 13 -18.90 10.50 -1.02
C PRO A 13 -18.20 11.77 -0.48
N CYS A 14 -16.93 12.00 -0.82
CA CYS A 14 -16.18 13.17 -0.42
C CYS A 14 -14.98 13.46 -1.35
N ALA A 15 -14.41 14.66 -1.24
CA ALA A 15 -13.17 15.06 -1.91
C ALA A 15 -11.93 15.02 -0.99
N SER A 16 -12.13 14.82 0.32
CA SER A 16 -11.07 14.90 1.33
C SER A 16 -11.35 13.98 2.51
N ILE A 17 -10.28 13.50 3.15
CA ILE A 17 -10.31 12.61 4.29
C ILE A 17 -9.69 13.24 5.53
N ASP A 18 -10.15 12.84 6.71
CA ASP A 18 -9.61 13.23 8.02
C ASP A 18 -9.00 12.04 8.81
N ARG A 19 -9.00 10.87 8.18
CA ARG A 19 -8.37 9.64 8.68
C ARG A 19 -7.98 8.79 7.50
N LEU A 20 -6.80 8.17 7.59
CA LEU A 20 -6.32 7.16 6.66
C LEU A 20 -5.76 5.98 7.46
N GLU A 21 -5.99 4.78 6.97
CA GLU A 21 -5.45 3.53 7.49
C GLU A 21 -4.83 2.76 6.34
N VAL A 22 -3.65 2.19 6.57
CA VAL A 22 -3.02 1.24 5.66
C VAL A 22 -3.24 -0.16 6.19
N ARG A 23 -3.69 -1.05 5.32
CA ARG A 23 -3.81 -2.48 5.60
C ARG A 23 -2.89 -3.24 4.68
N LEU A 24 -2.10 -4.14 5.24
CA LEU A 24 -1.15 -4.96 4.50
C LEU A 24 -1.36 -6.42 4.91
N GLU A 25 -1.44 -7.30 3.92
CA GLU A 25 -1.50 -8.75 4.11
C GLU A 25 -0.27 -9.40 3.48
N LEU A 26 0.41 -10.24 4.25
CA LEU A 26 1.47 -11.11 3.74
C LEU A 26 0.86 -12.42 3.25
N SER A 27 1.52 -13.02 2.26
CA SER A 27 1.19 -14.35 1.77
C SER A 27 1.46 -15.41 2.87
N GLY A 28 0.68 -16.50 2.85
CA GLY A 28 0.59 -17.47 3.96
C GLY A 28 1.44 -18.74 3.80
N GLY A 29 2.19 -18.85 2.72
CA GLY A 29 3.07 -19.95 2.38
C GLY A 29 4.32 -20.02 3.26
N TRP A 30 5.01 -21.15 3.15
CA TRP A 30 6.24 -21.38 3.92
C TRP A 30 7.36 -20.47 3.43
N GLY A 31 7.94 -19.67 4.33
CA GLY A 31 8.97 -18.69 3.99
C GLY A 31 8.43 -17.36 3.44
N GLU A 32 7.12 -17.12 3.48
CA GLU A 32 6.53 -15.87 2.95
C GLU A 32 6.39 -14.75 4.01
N GLY A 33 6.88 -15.01 5.24
CA GLY A 33 7.14 -13.96 6.24
C GLY A 33 8.51 -13.32 6.02
N THR A 34 8.84 -12.29 6.78
CA THR A 34 10.18 -11.69 6.76
C THR A 34 10.75 -11.49 8.16
N TYR A 35 12.07 -11.40 8.28
CA TYR A 35 12.76 -10.89 9.47
C TYR A 35 12.94 -9.36 9.44
N ASP A 36 12.71 -8.75 8.28
CA ASP A 36 12.86 -7.33 8.06
C ASP A 36 11.66 -6.56 8.59
N ALA A 37 11.84 -5.25 8.76
CA ALA A 37 10.72 -4.39 9.05
C ALA A 37 10.05 -3.93 7.75
N VAL A 38 8.71 -3.95 7.75
CA VAL A 38 7.90 -3.49 6.62
C VAL A 38 7.39 -2.10 6.95
N LEU A 39 7.63 -1.15 6.04
CA LEU A 39 7.20 0.24 6.16
C LEU A 39 6.47 0.69 4.90
N VAL A 40 5.77 1.81 5.00
CA VAL A 40 5.13 2.46 3.85
C VAL A 40 5.41 3.96 3.81
N GLY A 41 5.52 4.50 2.61
CA GLY A 41 5.68 5.93 2.33
C GLY A 41 4.64 6.44 1.34
N PHE A 42 4.37 7.75 1.38
CA PHE A 42 3.36 8.42 0.55
C PHE A 42 3.94 9.51 -0.36
N ASP A 43 5.27 9.66 -0.40
CA ASP A 43 5.96 10.62 -1.25
C ASP A 43 6.71 9.86 -2.37
N PRO A 44 6.40 10.12 -3.66
CA PRO A 44 7.06 9.48 -4.78
C PRO A 44 8.56 9.85 -4.89
N GLY A 45 9.01 10.93 -4.25
CA GLY A 45 10.42 11.35 -4.28
C GLY A 45 11.34 10.60 -3.32
N LEU A 46 10.82 9.59 -2.60
CA LEU A 46 11.62 8.81 -1.64
C LEU A 46 12.59 7.83 -2.32
N ASP A 47 12.39 7.51 -3.59
CA ASP A 47 13.31 6.71 -4.41
C ASP A 47 14.52 7.52 -4.93
N ALA A 48 14.41 8.86 -4.95
CA ALA A 48 15.36 9.78 -5.59
C ALA A 48 16.62 10.10 -4.75
N LEU A 49 16.82 9.43 -3.61
CA LEU A 49 18.09 9.51 -2.90
C LEU A 49 19.19 8.86 -3.77
N GLU A 50 20.38 9.47 -3.85
CA GLU A 50 21.48 9.01 -4.73
C GLU A 50 21.87 7.53 -4.52
N THR A 51 21.49 6.92 -3.38
CA THR A 51 21.69 5.50 -3.08
C THR A 51 20.45 4.63 -3.21
N GLY A 52 19.25 5.20 -3.38
CA GLY A 52 17.97 4.48 -3.32
C GLY A 52 17.61 3.95 -1.94
N GLU A 53 18.24 4.46 -0.88
CA GLU A 53 18.15 3.95 0.50
C GLU A 53 17.88 5.09 1.48
N LEU A 54 16.90 4.91 2.36
CA LEU A 54 16.68 5.77 3.53
C LEU A 54 17.40 5.19 4.75
N ARG A 55 17.99 6.06 5.60
CA ARG A 55 18.75 5.62 6.78
C ARG A 55 18.43 6.43 8.03
N GLY A 56 18.56 5.77 9.18
CA GLY A 56 18.48 6.40 10.50
C GLY A 56 17.20 7.23 10.69
N ASP A 57 17.34 8.43 11.24
CA ASP A 57 16.21 9.31 11.58
C ASP A 57 15.33 9.69 10.37
N GLU A 58 15.86 9.62 9.14
CA GLU A 58 15.07 9.90 7.94
C GLU A 58 14.00 8.84 7.69
N VAL A 59 14.26 7.57 8.05
CA VAL A 59 13.31 6.46 7.93
C VAL A 59 12.09 6.78 8.80
N ASP A 60 12.30 7.05 10.08
CA ASP A 60 11.20 7.29 11.01
C ASP A 60 10.49 8.63 10.75
N ALA A 61 11.16 9.60 10.14
CA ALA A 61 10.54 10.87 9.74
C ALA A 61 9.59 10.72 8.54
N LYS A 62 9.93 9.87 7.57
CA LYS A 62 9.27 9.81 6.26
C LYS A 62 8.42 8.56 6.05
N LEU A 63 8.71 7.46 6.76
CA LEU A 63 8.06 6.17 6.58
C LEU A 63 7.24 5.77 7.80
N LEU A 64 6.07 5.20 7.54
CA LEU A 64 5.22 4.57 8.54
C LEU A 64 5.59 3.10 8.69
N ARG A 65 6.13 2.72 9.84
CA ARG A 65 6.43 1.33 10.18
C ARG A 65 5.14 0.53 10.42
N LEU A 66 4.91 -0.50 9.60
CA LEU A 66 3.76 -1.40 9.73
C LEU A 66 4.04 -2.54 10.73
N GLY A 67 5.21 -3.18 10.62
CA GLY A 67 5.62 -4.28 11.49
C GLY A 67 7.12 -4.51 11.50
N ASN A 68 7.60 -5.24 12.51
CA ASN A 68 9.01 -5.67 12.65
C ASN A 68 9.04 -7.20 12.55
N GLY A 69 9.50 -7.73 11.41
CA GLY A 69 9.50 -9.16 11.14
C GLY A 69 8.11 -9.79 11.13
N PRO A 70 7.14 -9.30 10.33
CA PRO A 70 5.84 -9.92 10.25
C PRO A 70 5.91 -11.36 9.75
N SER A 71 5.18 -12.24 10.44
CA SER A 71 5.07 -13.66 10.04
C SER A 71 4.25 -13.84 8.77
N ALA A 72 4.44 -14.96 8.08
CA ALA A 72 3.61 -15.34 6.95
C ALA A 72 2.10 -15.30 7.31
N GLY A 73 1.28 -14.80 6.41
CA GLY A 73 -0.17 -14.63 6.61
C GLY A 73 -0.55 -13.49 7.57
N ALA A 74 0.42 -12.69 8.03
CA ALA A 74 0.12 -11.55 8.89
C ALA A 74 -0.79 -10.55 8.18
N ARG A 75 -1.81 -10.08 8.91
CA ARG A 75 -2.68 -8.97 8.52
C ARG A 75 -2.42 -7.80 9.45
N ILE A 76 -1.91 -6.72 8.90
CA ILE A 76 -1.46 -5.56 9.65
C ILE A 76 -2.33 -4.38 9.26
N SER A 77 -2.86 -3.68 10.26
CA SER A 77 -3.63 -2.46 10.07
C SER A 77 -3.01 -1.34 10.90
N LYS A 78 -2.68 -0.22 10.26
CA LYS A 78 -2.06 0.94 10.94
C LYS A 78 -2.73 2.25 10.53
N PRO A 79 -3.14 3.08 11.50
CA PRO A 79 -3.57 4.44 11.20
C PRO A 79 -2.37 5.28 10.75
N VAL A 80 -2.63 6.18 9.80
CA VAL A 80 -1.66 7.13 9.27
C VAL A 80 -1.84 8.46 9.99
N ASP A 81 -0.74 9.02 10.47
CA ASP A 81 -0.68 10.41 10.91
C ASP A 81 -0.62 11.31 9.67
N LEU A 82 -1.78 11.84 9.26
CA LEU A 82 -1.91 12.65 8.05
C LEU A 82 -1.05 13.91 8.12
N ALA A 83 -0.98 14.57 9.27
CA ALA A 83 -0.16 15.77 9.45
C ALA A 83 1.32 15.45 9.26
N LYS A 84 1.79 14.34 9.82
CA LYS A 84 3.18 13.92 9.70
C LYS A 84 3.57 13.51 8.27
N TYR A 85 2.78 12.65 7.62
CA TYR A 85 3.20 12.03 6.35
C TYR A 85 2.65 12.73 5.11
N LEU A 86 1.58 13.52 5.25
CA LEU A 86 0.89 14.20 4.14
C LEU A 86 0.75 15.73 4.38
N GLY A 87 1.26 16.24 5.50
CA GLY A 87 1.40 17.68 5.78
C GLY A 87 0.14 18.39 6.29
N SER A 88 -0.99 17.70 6.49
CA SER A 88 -2.24 18.27 6.97
C SER A 88 -3.12 17.23 7.69
N ASP A 89 -3.90 17.65 8.69
CA ASP A 89 -4.89 16.78 9.36
C ASP A 89 -6.09 16.43 8.47
N ILE A 90 -6.30 17.20 7.40
CA ILE A 90 -7.31 16.94 6.36
C ILE A 90 -6.61 16.98 5.01
N VAL A 91 -6.72 15.90 4.26
CA VAL A 91 -6.00 15.70 2.99
C VAL A 91 -7.00 15.48 1.87
N ALA A 92 -6.81 16.10 0.71
CA ALA A 92 -7.64 15.82 -0.45
C ALA A 92 -7.33 14.42 -0.99
N LEU A 93 -8.34 13.68 -1.47
CA LEU A 93 -8.13 12.31 -1.98
C LEU A 93 -7.10 12.26 -3.12
N GLN A 94 -7.11 13.27 -3.98
CA GLN A 94 -6.14 13.43 -5.07
C GLN A 94 -4.70 13.65 -4.61
N ASP A 95 -4.49 14.05 -3.35
CA ASP A 95 -3.15 14.26 -2.78
C ASP A 95 -2.60 12.95 -2.17
N VAL A 96 -3.47 11.96 -1.92
CA VAL A 96 -3.06 10.58 -1.59
C VAL A 96 -2.90 9.81 -2.91
N ASN A 97 -1.85 10.15 -3.65
CA ASN A 97 -1.65 9.71 -5.03
C ASN A 97 -0.48 8.74 -5.23
N TYR A 98 0.15 8.30 -4.14
CA TYR A 98 1.29 7.41 -4.18
C TYR A 98 1.32 6.52 -2.94
N ILE A 99 1.77 5.29 -3.13
CA ILE A 99 2.14 4.41 -2.04
C ILE A 99 3.40 3.62 -2.43
N GLY A 100 4.38 3.64 -1.54
CA GLY A 100 5.59 2.82 -1.62
C GLY A 100 5.68 1.91 -0.41
N VAL A 101 6.03 0.64 -0.62
CA VAL A 101 6.33 -0.33 0.42
C VAL A 101 7.84 -0.48 0.50
N PHE A 102 8.36 -0.32 1.70
CA PHE A 102 9.77 -0.36 2.00
C PHE A 102 10.09 -1.55 2.90
N ASP A 103 11.25 -2.12 2.65
CA ASP A 103 11.87 -3.18 3.41
C ASP A 103 13.08 -2.59 4.13
N ASP A 104 13.11 -2.64 5.46
CA ASP A 104 14.21 -2.16 6.31
C ASP A 104 14.94 -3.36 6.91
N SER A 105 15.94 -3.82 6.17
CA SER A 105 16.76 -4.95 6.58
C SER A 105 17.59 -4.64 7.81
N CYS A 106 17.61 -5.56 8.78
CA CYS A 106 18.45 -5.43 9.96
C CYS A 106 19.93 -5.79 9.65
N PRO A 107 20.90 -5.41 10.50
CA PRO A 107 22.32 -5.71 10.26
C PRO A 107 22.72 -7.19 10.47
N LEU A 108 21.78 -8.07 10.80
CA LEU A 108 22.03 -9.51 10.98
C LEU A 108 21.88 -10.25 9.65
N GLY A 109 22.69 -11.27 9.40
CA GLY A 109 22.66 -12.03 8.13
C GLY A 109 21.41 -12.88 7.86
N VAL A 110 20.39 -12.79 8.73
CA VAL A 110 19.06 -13.39 8.52
C VAL A 110 18.06 -12.39 7.91
N CYS A 111 18.44 -11.12 7.85
CA CYS A 111 17.66 -10.03 7.27
C CYS A 111 17.97 -9.87 5.77
N GLY A 112 17.05 -9.24 5.03
CA GLY A 112 16.98 -9.24 3.57
C GLY A 112 16.50 -10.58 3.01
N ASP A 113 15.62 -11.26 3.74
CA ASP A 113 14.96 -12.48 3.27
C ASP A 113 13.84 -12.14 2.27
N GLY A 114 13.51 -13.11 1.41
CA GLY A 114 12.37 -12.96 0.51
C GLY A 114 11.07 -13.13 1.28
N TRP A 115 10.03 -12.40 0.91
CA TRP A 115 8.72 -12.47 1.54
C TRP A 115 7.59 -12.20 0.55
N GLY A 116 6.39 -12.70 0.86
CA GLY A 116 5.25 -12.59 -0.04
C GLY A 116 4.35 -11.42 0.33
N LEU A 117 4.21 -10.43 -0.56
CA LEU A 117 3.15 -9.43 -0.47
C LEU A 117 1.88 -10.00 -1.12
N LYS A 118 0.87 -10.28 -0.30
CA LYS A 118 -0.45 -10.71 -0.79
C LYS A 118 -1.26 -9.52 -1.27
N GLY A 119 -1.31 -8.46 -0.47
CA GLY A 119 -2.07 -7.27 -0.85
C GLY A 119 -1.91 -6.10 0.11
N ILE A 120 -2.35 -4.95 -0.38
CA ILE A 120 -2.39 -3.68 0.36
C ILE A 120 -3.70 -2.94 0.05
N GLU A 121 -4.27 -2.33 1.08
CA GLU A 121 -5.47 -1.51 0.96
C GLU A 121 -5.26 -0.20 1.70
N LEU A 122 -5.84 0.87 1.16
CA LEU A 122 -5.98 2.14 1.85
C LEU A 122 -7.43 2.36 2.22
N LYS A 123 -7.69 2.71 3.46
CA LYS A 123 -9.03 3.04 3.94
C LYS A 123 -9.05 4.44 4.53
N GLY A 124 -9.85 5.32 3.93
CA GLY A 124 -10.06 6.69 4.35
C GLY A 124 -11.42 6.90 5.02
N ARG A 125 -11.50 7.88 5.93
CA ARG A 125 -12.78 8.43 6.40
C ARG A 125 -12.94 9.85 5.86
N CYS A 126 -14.08 10.12 5.26
CA CYS A 126 -14.40 11.42 4.71
C CYS A 126 -14.43 12.51 5.78
N ALA A 127 -13.79 13.64 5.49
CA ALA A 127 -13.77 14.78 6.39
C ALA A 127 -15.20 15.35 6.56
N GLY A 128 -15.66 15.47 7.81
CA GLY A 128 -16.97 16.03 8.12
C GLY A 128 -18.16 15.08 7.93
N SER A 129 -17.92 13.79 7.66
CA SER A 129 -18.96 12.76 7.64
C SER A 129 -18.45 11.44 8.24
N SER A 130 -19.34 10.44 8.35
CA SER A 130 -18.97 9.07 8.72
C SER A 130 -18.76 8.15 7.52
N ALA A 131 -18.86 8.69 6.30
CA ALA A 131 -18.64 7.90 5.10
C ALA A 131 -17.17 7.47 5.01
N GLU A 132 -16.95 6.27 4.48
CA GLU A 132 -15.62 5.70 4.30
C GLU A 132 -15.37 5.49 2.81
N VAL A 133 -14.11 5.66 2.41
CA VAL A 133 -13.65 5.41 1.06
C VAL A 133 -12.44 4.49 1.12
N GLU A 134 -12.21 3.71 0.09
CA GLU A 134 -11.07 2.81 0.04
C GLU A 134 -10.44 2.75 -1.35
N VAL A 135 -9.16 2.35 -1.37
CA VAL A 135 -8.45 1.88 -2.55
C VAL A 135 -8.14 0.40 -2.31
N SER A 136 -8.92 -0.49 -2.94
CA SER A 136 -8.77 -1.95 -2.80
C SER A 136 -8.27 -2.65 -4.07
N LYS A 137 -7.92 -1.90 -5.12
CA LYS A 137 -7.34 -2.47 -6.36
C LYS A 137 -6.04 -3.24 -6.16
N TYR A 138 -5.35 -3.04 -5.03
CA TYR A 138 -4.12 -3.73 -4.65
C TYR A 138 -4.34 -4.80 -3.56
N GLN A 139 -5.58 -5.23 -3.31
CA GLN A 139 -5.86 -6.27 -2.31
C GLN A 139 -5.32 -7.67 -2.72
N ALA A 140 -5.01 -7.86 -4.00
CA ALA A 140 -4.47 -9.09 -4.57
C ALA A 140 -3.30 -8.78 -5.51
N VAL A 141 -2.14 -8.50 -4.92
CA VAL A 141 -0.87 -8.27 -5.64
C VAL A 141 -0.17 -9.61 -5.90
N ASP A 142 -0.05 -10.45 -4.88
CA ASP A 142 0.56 -11.79 -4.91
C ASP A 142 1.97 -11.82 -5.55
N VAL A 143 2.91 -11.06 -4.98
CA VAL A 143 4.31 -10.98 -5.44
C VAL A 143 5.31 -11.29 -4.34
N GLU A 144 6.43 -11.90 -4.72
CA GLU A 144 7.59 -12.05 -3.84
C GLU A 144 8.46 -10.78 -3.90
N LEU A 145 8.78 -10.23 -2.73
CA LEU A 145 9.60 -9.04 -2.53
C LEU A 145 10.84 -9.41 -1.73
N GLN A 146 11.91 -8.65 -1.89
CA GLN A 146 13.16 -8.87 -1.16
C GLN A 146 14.01 -7.60 -1.12
N HIS A 147 14.60 -7.30 0.04
CA HIS A 147 15.66 -6.31 0.18
C HIS A 147 16.88 -6.69 -0.66
N SER A 148 17.47 -5.74 -1.39
CA SER A 148 18.60 -6.07 -2.28
C SER A 148 19.83 -6.58 -1.51
N ASP A 149 20.60 -7.48 -2.14
CA ASP A 149 21.83 -8.02 -1.56
C ASP A 149 22.95 -6.97 -1.37
N ARG A 150 22.73 -5.71 -1.76
CA ARG A 150 23.72 -4.62 -1.68
C ARG A 150 24.24 -4.37 -0.27
N ASN A 151 23.41 -4.66 0.74
CA ASN A 151 23.74 -4.42 2.15
C ASN A 151 24.04 -5.70 2.93
N LYS A 152 23.96 -6.88 2.28
CA LYS A 152 24.34 -8.13 2.94
C LYS A 152 25.86 -8.18 3.13
N PRO A 153 26.34 -8.49 4.35
CA PRO A 153 27.75 -8.76 4.54
C PRO A 153 28.16 -9.93 3.63
N ALA A 154 29.24 -9.77 2.87
CA ALA A 154 29.72 -10.84 2.00
C ALA A 154 29.95 -12.11 2.85
N LEU A 155 29.25 -13.20 2.51
CA LEU A 155 29.40 -14.51 3.18
C LEU A 155 30.83 -15.09 3.06
N ILE A 156 31.68 -14.47 2.22
CA ILE A 156 33.10 -14.78 2.10
C ILE A 156 33.89 -13.47 2.16
N PRO A 157 34.48 -13.11 3.32
CA PRO A 157 35.30 -11.91 3.44
C PRO A 157 36.53 -11.90 2.53
N ASP A 158 37.00 -13.08 2.08
CA ASP A 158 38.35 -13.26 1.53
C ASP A 158 38.47 -13.27 -0.01
N LEU A 159 37.42 -13.63 -0.79
CA LEU A 159 37.59 -13.81 -2.24
C LEU A 159 37.44 -12.51 -3.05
N VAL A 160 36.63 -11.56 -2.56
CA VAL A 160 36.29 -10.32 -3.31
C VAL A 160 37.25 -9.17 -3.01
N GLN A 161 37.97 -9.20 -1.89
CA GLN A 161 38.99 -8.19 -1.54
C GLN A 161 40.20 -8.18 -2.49
N ALA A 162 40.39 -9.24 -3.29
CA ALA A 162 41.51 -9.37 -4.22
C ALA A 162 41.27 -8.70 -5.59
N ILE A 163 40.05 -8.21 -5.88
CA ILE A 163 39.73 -7.59 -7.17
C ILE A 163 39.63 -6.06 -6.98
N PRO A 164 40.62 -5.27 -7.45
CA PRO A 164 40.71 -3.82 -7.20
C PRO A 164 39.65 -2.96 -7.93
N LEU A 165 38.70 -3.60 -8.65
CA LEU A 165 37.64 -2.93 -9.42
C LEU A 165 36.27 -2.95 -8.75
N PHE A 166 36.10 -3.66 -7.63
CA PHE A 166 34.84 -3.67 -6.88
C PHE A 166 34.92 -2.77 -5.64
N PRO A 167 33.85 -2.01 -5.32
CA PRO A 167 33.78 -1.26 -4.08
C PRO A 167 33.97 -2.22 -2.90
N LYS A 168 34.78 -1.82 -1.91
CA LYS A 168 35.06 -2.64 -0.73
C LYS A 168 33.75 -2.99 -0.03
N PRO A 169 33.47 -4.28 0.28
CA PRO A 169 32.32 -4.63 1.12
C PRO A 169 32.43 -3.88 2.45
N ARG A 170 31.33 -3.30 2.92
CA ARG A 170 31.34 -2.48 4.14
C ARG A 170 31.48 -3.42 5.36
N PRO A 171 32.39 -3.13 6.31
CA PRO A 171 32.85 -4.09 7.32
C PRO A 171 31.81 -4.42 8.41
N LEU A 172 30.69 -3.70 8.45
CA LEU A 172 29.54 -3.99 9.31
C LEU A 172 28.30 -3.72 8.46
N GLY A 173 27.41 -4.72 8.33
CA GLY A 173 26.08 -4.49 7.76
C GLY A 173 25.40 -3.34 8.51
N TYR A 174 24.65 -2.51 7.79
CA TYR A 174 23.86 -1.42 8.36
C TYR A 174 22.42 -1.58 7.87
N SER A 175 21.47 -1.20 8.72
CA SER A 175 20.07 -1.16 8.34
C SER A 175 19.81 0.00 7.39
N SER A 176 18.99 -0.25 6.39
CA SER A 176 18.53 0.73 5.41
C SER A 176 17.15 0.32 4.94
N ALA A 177 16.26 1.28 4.78
CA ALA A 177 14.99 1.04 4.12
C ALA A 177 15.18 1.17 2.60
N GLU A 178 14.79 0.13 1.86
CA GLU A 178 14.78 0.07 0.39
C GLU A 178 13.34 -0.01 -0.12
N LEU A 179 13.05 0.70 -1.20
CA LEU A 179 11.76 0.62 -1.87
C LEU A 179 11.65 -0.69 -2.65
N VAL A 180 10.75 -1.57 -2.25
CA VAL A 180 10.58 -2.90 -2.86
C VAL A 180 9.32 -3.02 -3.73
N TRP A 181 8.33 -2.15 -3.51
CA TRP A 181 7.11 -2.10 -4.32
C TRP A 181 6.51 -0.69 -4.28
N GLN A 182 5.93 -0.23 -5.38
CA GLN A 182 5.28 1.08 -5.43
C GLN A 182 4.20 1.16 -6.49
N HIS A 183 3.21 2.02 -6.27
CA HIS A 183 2.28 2.43 -7.30
C HIS A 183 1.73 3.83 -7.09
N ASN A 184 1.29 4.43 -8.21
CA ASN A 184 0.48 5.63 -8.20
C ASN A 184 -1.00 5.30 -7.96
N ILE A 185 -1.65 6.20 -7.23
CA ILE A 185 -3.07 6.21 -6.93
C ILE A 185 -3.67 7.43 -7.60
N THR A 186 -4.82 7.25 -8.21
CA THR A 186 -5.61 8.29 -8.86
C THR A 186 -6.92 8.45 -8.12
N ILE A 187 -7.63 9.55 -8.39
CA ILE A 187 -8.94 9.79 -7.79
C ILE A 187 -9.96 8.69 -8.15
N ASP A 188 -9.81 8.07 -9.32
CA ASP A 188 -10.72 7.04 -9.84
C ASP A 188 -10.50 5.67 -9.18
N ASP A 189 -9.41 5.51 -8.42
CA ASP A 189 -9.12 4.29 -7.68
C ASP A 189 -9.81 4.24 -6.31
N TRP A 190 -10.39 5.37 -5.88
CA TRP A 190 -11.17 5.46 -4.66
C TRP A 190 -12.62 5.09 -4.92
N HIS A 191 -13.25 4.38 -3.99
CA HIS A 191 -14.70 4.13 -3.99
C HIS A 191 -15.24 4.08 -2.56
N GLU A 192 -16.56 4.24 -2.40
CA GLU A 192 -17.22 4.20 -1.10
C GLU A 192 -17.23 2.78 -0.51
N VAL A 193 -16.89 2.65 0.77
CA VAL A 193 -16.97 1.37 1.49
C VAL A 193 -18.41 1.12 1.89
N GLY A 194 -19.03 0.07 1.34
CA GLY A 194 -20.38 -0.35 1.73
C GLY A 194 -21.53 0.27 0.92
N GLY A 195 -21.25 0.98 -0.16
CA GLY A 195 -22.20 1.13 -1.24
C GLY A 195 -22.26 -0.19 -2.01
N SER A 196 -23.16 -1.09 -1.63
CA SER A 196 -23.57 -2.15 -2.54
C SER A 196 -23.89 -1.45 -3.87
N ALA A 197 -23.19 -1.84 -4.94
CA ALA A 197 -23.87 -1.88 -6.22
C ALA A 197 -25.17 -2.63 -5.93
N GLU A 198 -26.29 -1.90 -5.85
CA GLU A 198 -27.57 -2.52 -6.12
C GLU A 198 -27.40 -3.07 -7.54
N GLU A 199 -27.03 -4.34 -7.57
CA GLU A 199 -27.23 -5.23 -8.69
C GLU A 199 -28.68 -5.02 -9.07
N HIS A 200 -28.88 -4.20 -10.10
CA HIS A 200 -30.17 -3.96 -10.72
C HIS A 200 -30.57 -5.30 -11.33
N ASP A 201 -31.12 -6.18 -10.49
CA ASP A 201 -31.80 -7.39 -10.90
C ASP A 201 -32.89 -6.91 -11.86
N GLY A 202 -32.66 -7.20 -13.14
CA GLY A 202 -33.62 -6.96 -14.19
C GLY A 202 -34.88 -7.72 -13.84
N ILE A 203 -35.90 -7.00 -13.36
CA ILE A 203 -37.26 -7.50 -13.33
C ILE A 203 -37.68 -7.62 -14.79
N GLU A 204 -37.48 -8.82 -15.33
CA GLU A 204 -38.08 -9.31 -16.56
C GLU A 204 -39.61 -9.24 -16.38
N GLU A 205 -40.24 -8.23 -16.98
CA GLU A 205 -41.71 -8.14 -17.05
C GLU A 205 -42.22 -9.36 -17.82
N ALA A 206 -42.72 -10.36 -17.10
CA ALA A 206 -43.50 -11.44 -17.66
C ALA A 206 -44.78 -10.85 -18.27
N GLY A 207 -44.76 -10.71 -19.59
CA GLY A 207 -45.88 -10.35 -20.44
C GLY A 207 -47.09 -11.25 -20.15
N LYS A 208 -48.13 -10.62 -19.62
CA LYS A 208 -49.44 -11.19 -19.38
C LYS A 208 -50.15 -11.40 -20.72
N THR A 209 -50.06 -12.61 -21.28
CA THR A 209 -50.88 -13.02 -22.42
C THR A 209 -52.33 -13.14 -21.97
N ARG A 210 -53.12 -12.16 -22.40
CA ARG A 210 -54.58 -12.16 -22.26
C ARG A 210 -55.13 -12.73 -23.56
N ASP A 211 -55.25 -14.05 -23.64
CA ASP A 211 -55.99 -14.68 -24.72
C ASP A 211 -57.48 -14.40 -24.51
N GLU A 212 -57.96 -13.56 -25.42
CA GLU A 212 -59.32 -13.15 -25.63
C GLU A 212 -60.11 -14.38 -26.14
N LEU A 213 -61.04 -14.87 -25.32
CA LEU A 213 -62.13 -15.72 -25.80
C LEU A 213 -62.92 -14.93 -26.84
N ARG A 214 -62.73 -15.29 -28.10
CA ARG A 214 -63.62 -14.94 -29.21
C ARG A 214 -63.87 -16.18 -30.05
N ASP A 215 -65.16 -16.44 -30.17
CA ASP A 215 -65.83 -17.09 -31.30
C ASP A 215 -65.54 -18.59 -31.49
N LEU A 216 -66.59 -19.40 -31.32
CA LEU A 216 -67.25 -20.07 -32.44
C LEU A 216 -68.50 -20.84 -31.95
N ASP A 217 -69.51 -20.81 -32.82
CA ASP A 217 -70.80 -21.49 -32.81
C ASP A 217 -70.74 -23.02 -32.58
#